data_AF-A0A8J6PRL7-F1
#
_entry.id   AF-A0A8J6PRL7-F1
#
_cell.length_a   1.000
_cell.length_b   1.000
_cell.length_c   1.000
_cell.angle_alpha   90.00
_cell.angle_beta   90.00
_cell.angle_gamma   90.00
#
_symmetry.space_group_name_H-M   'P 1'
#
loop_
_entity.id
_entity.type
_entity.pdbx_description
1 polymer ?
#
loop_
_entity_poly.entity_id
_entity_poly.type
_entity_poly.pdbx_seq_one_letter_code
_entity_poly.pdbx_strand_id
1 'polypeptide(L)' 'MPVPADTNTGFAAYAHPERLVSTEWLSARIGDPQVKIVESDEDVLLYDVGHIPGAVKIDWHLDLNDPVT' A
#
# COMPACT_ATOMS: atom_id res chain seq x y z
N MET A 1 -13.86 -2.86 13.13
CA MET A 1 -12.89 -3.90 13.53
C MET A 1 -11.59 -3.64 12.78
N PRO A 2 -10.40 -3.80 13.39
CA PRO A 2 -9.15 -3.66 12.66
C PRO A 2 -9.04 -4.76 11.60
N VAL A 3 -8.47 -4.43 10.44
CA VAL A 3 -8.19 -5.40 9.40
C VAL A 3 -7.19 -6.43 9.96
N PRO A 4 -7.46 -7.75 9.88
CA PRO A 4 -6.56 -8.74 10.44
C PRO A 4 -5.22 -8.75 9.72
N ALA A 5 -4.12 -8.91 10.46
CA ALA A 5 -2.78 -9.05 9.90
C ALA A 5 -2.67 -10.24 8.94
N ASP A 6 -1.72 -10.16 8.01
CA ASP A 6 -1.35 -11.29 7.15
C ASP A 6 -0.70 -12.41 7.98
N THR A 7 -1.06 -13.66 7.70
CA THR A 7 -0.53 -14.86 8.35
C THR A 7 0.56 -15.55 7.52
N ASN A 8 1.10 -14.87 6.50
CA ASN A 8 2.21 -15.38 5.70
C ASN A 8 3.44 -15.67 6.58
N THR A 9 3.87 -16.93 6.60
CA THR A 9 5.00 -17.40 7.42
C THR A 9 6.34 -16.80 6.99
N GLY A 10 6.46 -16.30 5.76
CA GLY A 10 7.63 -15.58 5.28
C GLY A 10 7.92 -14.29 6.06
N PHE A 11 6.92 -13.71 6.72
CA PHE A 11 7.09 -12.50 7.53
C PHE A 11 7.40 -12.79 9.00
N ALA A 12 7.30 -14.05 9.45
CA ALA A 12 7.32 -14.40 10.88
C ALA A 12 8.62 -14.02 11.62
N ALA A 13 9.74 -13.85 10.89
CA ALA A 13 11.02 -13.47 11.47
C ALA A 13 11.18 -11.95 11.71
N TYR A 14 10.30 -11.11 11.15
CA TYR A 14 10.35 -9.67 11.39
C TYR A 14 9.86 -9.32 12.80
N ALA A 15 10.37 -8.22 13.36
CA ALA A 15 9.95 -7.74 14.68
C ALA A 15 8.46 -7.36 14.73
N HIS A 16 7.91 -6.90 13.60
CA HIS A 16 6.52 -6.46 13.42
C HIS A 16 5.95 -7.02 12.11
N PRO A 17 5.64 -8.33 12.03
CA PRO A 17 5.14 -8.97 10.81
C PRO A 17 3.82 -8.34 10.31
N GLU A 18 3.02 -7.76 11.19
CA GLU A 18 1.76 -7.07 10.87
C GLU A 18 1.91 -5.82 10.00
N ARG A 19 3.14 -5.35 9.76
CA ARG A 19 3.45 -4.20 8.90
C ARG A 19 3.64 -4.55 7.44
N LEU A 20 3.70 -5.84 7.11
CA LEU A 20 3.84 -6.33 5.74
C LEU A 20 2.61 -7.16 5.37
N VAL A 21 2.28 -7.14 4.09
CA VAL A 21 1.23 -7.99 3.51
C VAL A 21 1.78 -8.61 2.23
N SER A 22 1.34 -9.82 1.93
CA SER A 22 1.64 -10.53 0.70
C SER A 22 0.72 -10.08 -0.43
N THR A 23 1.13 -10.38 -1.66
CA THR A 23 0.34 -10.15 -2.86
C THR A 23 -0.99 -10.91 -2.82
N GLU A 24 -0.98 -12.13 -2.29
CA GLU A 24 -2.17 -12.97 -2.14
C GLU A 24 -3.15 -12.36 -1.13
N TRP A 25 -2.64 -11.86 0.00
CA TRP A 25 -3.46 -11.23 1.03
C TRP A 25 -4.18 -9.98 0.50
N LEU A 26 -3.47 -9.15 -0.28
CA LEU A 26 -4.01 -7.92 -0.86
C LEU A 26 -5.01 -8.23 -1.98
N SER A 27 -4.67 -9.16 -2.87
CA SER A 27 -5.55 -9.60 -3.96
C SER A 27 -6.90 -10.10 -3.45
N ALA A 28 -6.89 -10.89 -2.35
CA ALA A 28 -8.12 -11.38 -1.71
C ALA A 28 -8.98 -10.29 -1.04
N ARG A 29 -8.47 -9.05 -0.92
CA ARG A 29 -9.11 -7.93 -0.22
C ARG A 29 -9.33 -6.70 -1.10
N ILE A 30 -9.15 -6.82 -2.41
CA ILE A 30 -9.51 -5.75 -3.34
C ILE A 30 -11.00 -5.41 -3.16
N GLY A 31 -11.29 -4.14 -2.91
CA GLY A 31 -12.65 -3.63 -2.68
C GLY A 31 -13.15 -3.70 -1.23
N ASP A 32 -12.38 -4.25 -0.29
CA ASP A 32 -12.73 -4.17 1.14
C ASP A 32 -12.81 -2.70 1.59
N PRO A 33 -13.94 -2.21 2.11
CA PRO A 33 -14.09 -0.81 2.52
C PRO A 33 -13.12 -0.39 3.63
N GLN A 34 -12.57 -1.36 4.38
CA GLN A 34 -11.59 -1.12 5.44
C GLN A 34 -10.13 -1.10 4.95
N VAL A 35 -9.87 -1.44 3.68
CA VAL A 35 -8.53 -1.43 3.07
C VAL A 35 -8.45 -0.29 2.06
N LYS A 36 -7.36 0.49 2.13
CA LYS A 36 -7.02 1.51 1.13
C LYS A 36 -5.65 1.19 0.55
N ILE A 37 -5.56 1.21 -0.77
CA ILE A 37 -4.35 0.92 -1.51
C ILE A 37 -3.82 2.26 -2.00
N VAL A 38 -2.53 2.50 -1.77
CA VAL A 38 -1.86 3.74 -2.14
C VAL A 38 -0.59 3.38 -2.91
N GLU A 39 -0.42 4.00 -4.07
CA GLU A 39 0.78 3.89 -4.88
C GLU A 39 1.57 5.21 -4.78
N SER A 40 2.87 5.11 -4.53
CA SER A 40 3.78 6.23 -4.36
C SER A 40 5.13 5.84 -4.93
N ASP A 41 5.43 6.35 -6.11
CA ASP A 41 6.65 6.06 -6.87
C ASP A 41 7.55 7.28 -7.00
N GLU A 42 8.83 7.04 -7.28
CA GLU A 42 9.76 8.10 -7.67
C GLU A 42 9.38 8.70 -9.03
N ASP A 43 9.00 7.86 -10.00
CA ASP A 43 8.45 8.28 -11.29
C ASP A 43 6.92 8.43 -11.19
N VAL A 44 6.48 9.69 -11.06
CA VAL A 44 5.07 10.05 -10.84
C VAL A 44 4.14 9.73 -12.03
N LEU A 45 4.69 9.37 -13.19
CA LEU A 45 3.93 9.01 -14.39
C LEU A 45 3.58 7.52 -14.44
N LEU A 46 4.19 6.69 -13.58
CA LEU A 46 4.03 5.23 -13.66
C LEU A 46 2.61 4.76 -13.34
N TYR A 47 1.98 5.35 -12.33
CA TYR A 47 0.59 5.06 -11.95
C TYR A 47 -0.40 5.18 -13.13
N ASP A 48 -0.19 6.17 -14.01
CA ASP A 48 -1.09 6.44 -15.13
C ASP A 48 -0.95 5.41 -16.27
N VAL A 49 0.13 4.63 -16.28
CA VAL A 49 0.34 3.50 -17.22
C VAL A 49 -0.44 2.26 -16.79
N GLY A 50 -0.65 2.08 -15.48
CA GLY A 50 -1.48 1.02 -14.92
C GLY A 50 -1.15 0.75 -13.45
N HIS A 51 -2.18 0.48 -12.66
CA HIS A 51 -2.08 0.33 -11.20
C HIS A 51 -3.05 -0.73 -10.66
N ILE A 52 -2.91 -1.08 -9.37
CA ILE A 52 -3.80 -2.02 -8.68
C ILE A 52 -5.23 -1.45 -8.62
N PRO A 53 -6.29 -2.23 -8.92
CA PRO A 53 -7.67 -1.75 -8.89
C PRO A 53 -8.05 -1.10 -7.55
N GLY A 54 -8.53 0.14 -7.60
CA GLY A 54 -8.93 0.92 -6.42
C GLY A 54 -7.78 1.60 -5.67
N ALA A 55 -6.54 1.48 -6.15
CA ALA A 55 -5.41 2.25 -5.64
C ALA A 55 -5.53 3.73 -5.97
N VAL A 56 -5.03 4.59 -5.09
CA VAL A 56 -4.89 6.03 -5.32
C VAL A 56 -3.41 6.39 -5.42
N LYS A 57 -3.10 7.39 -6.25
CA LYS A 57 -1.75 7.97 -6.33
C LYS A 57 -1.52 8.93 -5.17
N ILE A 58 -0.34 8.85 -4.57
CA ILE A 58 0.25 9.92 -3.76
C ILE A 58 1.56 10.33 -4.43
N ASP A 59 1.67 11.59 -4.81
CA ASP A 59 2.89 12.17 -5.38
C ASP A 59 3.80 12.62 -4.23
N TRP A 60 4.96 12.00 -4.08
CA TRP A 60 5.82 12.30 -2.95
C TRP A 60 6.34 13.75 -2.95
N HIS A 61 6.52 14.37 -4.11
CA HIS A 61 6.98 15.76 -4.19
C HIS A 61 5.90 16.73 -3.75
N LEU A 62 4.67 16.51 -4.20
CA LEU A 62 3.56 17.43 -4.02
C LEU A 62 2.78 17.19 -2.73
N ASP A 63 2.65 15.93 -2.30
CA ASP A 63 1.72 15.51 -1.25
C ASP A 63 2.43 15.13 0.07
N LEU A 64 3.70 14.73 0.03
CA LEU A 64 4.40 14.18 1.22
C LEU A 64 5.53 15.07 1.77
N ASN A 65 6.09 15.97 0.96
CA ASN A 65 7.14 16.86 1.43
C ASN A 65 6.59 18.00 2.28
N ASP A 66 7.29 18.33 3.36
CA ASP A 66 7.04 19.53 4.15
C ASP A 66 7.41 20.77 3.30
N PRO A 67 6.50 21.75 3.10
CA PRO A 67 6.79 22.94 2.33
C PRO A 67 7.89 23.77 3.00
N VAL A 68 9.05 23.87 2.35
CA VAL A 68 10.08 24.84 2.72
C VAL A 68 9.67 26.20 2.17
N THR A 69 8.99 27.00 3.00
CA THR A 69 8.76 28.44 2.75
C THR A 69 10.03 29.25 2.83
#